data_AF-A0A7C0WZ43-F1
#
_entry.id   AF-A0A7C0WZ43-F1
#
_cell.length_a   1.000
_cell.length_b   1.000
_cell.length_c   1.000
_cell.angle_alpha   90.00
_cell.angle_beta   90.00
_cell.angle_gamma   90.00
#
_symmetry.space_group_name_H-M   'P 1'
#
loop_
_entity.id
_entity.type
_entity.pdbx_description
1 polymer ?
#
loop_
_entity_poly.entity_id
_entity_poly.type
_entity_poly.pdbx_seq_one_letter_code
_entity_poly.pdbx_strand_id
1 'polypeptide(L)'
;MVCVVASSKEIRKILKDLQASTPDIEASALVSIDGAIIASELPPEIEETKISAVTIAMVFLGEKSTKNLAGGELKQMYVKGENGHILLTSIGKKIMFIGKIRENAKMRSVFLNLKKTEEKLAEIAKREALYDKDSFSDGYFSNKKTKNLDRNALLKKYKLKLPSDEMILKILENSGINYKDIRRSKQ
;
A
#
# COMPACT_ATOMS: atom_id res chain seq x y z
N MET A 1 4.94 -24.35 4.69
CA MET A 1 3.78 -23.56 4.21
C MET A 1 2.76 -23.42 5.35
N VAL A 2 3.19 -22.84 6.48
CA VAL A 2 2.41 -22.76 7.73
C VAL A 2 2.82 -21.46 8.42
N CYS A 3 1.92 -20.46 8.44
CA CYS A 3 1.94 -19.21 9.24
C CYS A 3 0.76 -18.32 8.79
N VAL A 4 0.78 -17.88 7.52
CA VAL A 4 -0.08 -16.83 6.94
C VAL A 4 -1.57 -16.94 7.30
N VAL A 5 -2.15 -18.15 7.28
CA VAL A 5 -3.60 -18.38 7.48
C VAL A 5 -4.03 -18.16 8.94
N ALA A 6 -3.13 -18.35 9.92
CA ALA A 6 -3.43 -18.10 11.33
C ALA A 6 -3.41 -16.59 11.61
N SER A 7 -2.33 -15.92 11.23
CA SER A 7 -2.11 -14.47 11.36
C SER A 7 -3.26 -13.64 10.76
N SER A 8 -3.77 -14.04 9.58
CA SER A 8 -4.87 -13.35 8.89
C SER A 8 -6.13 -13.14 9.76
N LYS A 9 -6.47 -14.10 10.64
CA LYS A 9 -7.61 -13.98 11.56
C LYS A 9 -7.37 -12.96 12.69
N GLU A 10 -6.15 -12.93 13.26
CA GLU A 10 -5.76 -11.98 14.30
C GLU A 10 -5.71 -10.55 13.73
N ILE A 11 -5.13 -10.38 12.54
CA ILE A 11 -5.10 -9.12 11.80
C ILE A 11 -6.53 -8.66 11.44
N ARG A 12 -7.39 -9.56 10.95
CA ARG A 12 -8.79 -9.19 10.64
C ARG A 12 -9.55 -8.71 11.87
N LYS A 13 -9.32 -9.31 13.05
CA LYS A 13 -9.87 -8.80 14.31
C LYS A 13 -9.36 -7.38 14.59
N ILE A 14 -8.07 -7.11 14.43
CA ILE A 14 -7.50 -5.76 14.64
C ILE A 14 -8.09 -4.73 13.66
N LEU A 15 -8.35 -5.09 12.41
CA LEU A 15 -9.04 -4.21 11.45
C LEU A 15 -10.49 -3.90 11.89
N LYS A 16 -11.22 -4.90 12.42
CA LYS A 16 -12.56 -4.71 13.02
C LYS A 16 -12.51 -3.83 14.26
N ASP A 17 -11.59 -4.10 15.19
CA ASP A 17 -11.41 -3.32 16.41
C ASP A 17 -11.05 -1.85 16.10
N LEU A 18 -10.28 -1.60 15.02
CA LEU A 18 -9.99 -0.26 14.51
C LEU A 18 -11.24 0.45 13.96
N GLN A 19 -12.05 -0.21 13.12
CA GLN A 19 -13.28 0.39 12.58
C GLN A 19 -14.32 0.63 13.69
N ALA A 20 -14.49 -0.31 14.63
CA ALA A 20 -15.40 -0.16 15.76
C ALA A 20 -15.01 0.99 16.71
N SER A 21 -13.70 1.18 16.96
CA SER A 21 -13.18 2.30 17.76
C SER A 21 -13.02 3.60 16.96
N THR A 22 -13.15 3.55 15.63
CA THR A 22 -12.96 4.69 14.73
C THR A 22 -13.99 4.64 13.57
N PRO A 23 -15.29 4.88 13.84
CA PRO A 23 -16.36 4.66 12.87
C PRO A 23 -16.31 5.52 11.59
N ASP A 24 -15.35 6.44 11.50
CA ASP A 24 -15.02 7.24 10.31
C ASP A 24 -14.21 6.47 9.25
N ILE A 25 -13.61 5.33 9.64
CA ILE A 25 -12.97 4.38 8.72
C ILE A 25 -14.05 3.39 8.26
N GLU A 26 -14.37 3.39 6.98
CA GLU A 26 -15.51 2.67 6.40
C GLU A 26 -15.10 1.39 5.66
N ALA A 27 -13.82 1.24 5.38
CA ALA A 27 -13.21 0.03 4.82
C ALA A 27 -11.71 0.04 5.15
N SER A 28 -11.11 -1.12 5.39
CA SER A 28 -9.66 -1.22 5.58
C SER A 28 -9.10 -2.57 5.16
N ALA A 29 -7.88 -2.59 4.61
CA ALA A 29 -7.16 -3.82 4.31
C ALA A 29 -5.68 -3.69 4.69
N LEU A 30 -5.06 -4.84 4.95
CA LEU A 30 -3.62 -4.98 5.08
C LEU A 30 -3.10 -5.74 3.85
N VAL A 31 -2.18 -5.13 3.11
CA VAL A 31 -1.80 -5.54 1.75
C VAL A 31 -0.28 -5.53 1.62
N SER A 32 0.29 -6.56 1.01
CA SER A 32 1.72 -6.56 0.60
C SER A 32 1.95 -5.54 -0.53
N ILE A 33 3.18 -5.01 -0.66
CA ILE A 33 3.54 -4.11 -1.78
C ILE A 33 3.43 -4.78 -3.17
N ASP A 34 3.41 -6.12 -3.24
CA ASP A 34 3.11 -6.88 -4.47
C ASP A 34 1.60 -7.06 -4.75
N GLY A 35 0.74 -6.56 -3.87
CA GLY A 35 -0.72 -6.60 -3.98
C GLY A 35 -1.40 -7.78 -3.29
N ALA A 36 -0.69 -8.73 -2.67
CA ALA A 36 -1.32 -9.81 -1.92
C ALA A 36 -2.08 -9.25 -0.70
N ILE A 37 -3.39 -9.51 -0.59
CA ILE A 37 -4.16 -9.22 0.63
C ILE A 37 -3.72 -10.17 1.75
N ILE A 38 -3.42 -9.62 2.92
CA ILE A 38 -3.09 -10.37 4.14
C ILE A 38 -4.35 -10.57 4.98
N ALA A 39 -5.15 -9.51 5.11
CA ALA A 39 -6.50 -9.53 5.68
C ALA A 39 -7.26 -8.27 5.24
N SER A 40 -8.59 -8.33 5.24
CA SER A 40 -9.43 -7.18 4.91
C SER A 40 -10.67 -7.10 5.81
N GLU A 41 -11.19 -5.89 5.99
CA GLU A 41 -12.52 -5.62 6.52
C GLU A 41 -13.16 -4.56 5.62
N LEU A 42 -13.94 -5.04 4.64
CA LEU A 42 -14.50 -4.26 3.54
C LEU A 42 -16.02 -4.45 3.49
N PRO A 43 -16.80 -3.44 3.11
CA PRO A 43 -18.21 -3.61 2.75
C PRO A 43 -18.34 -4.46 1.47
N PRO A 44 -19.48 -5.15 1.24
CA PRO A 44 -19.63 -6.15 0.17
C PRO A 44 -19.30 -5.63 -1.25
N GLU A 45 -19.64 -4.37 -1.50
CA GLU A 45 -19.42 -3.63 -2.74
C GLU A 45 -17.95 -3.22 -3.03
N ILE A 46 -16.98 -3.59 -2.18
CA ILE A 46 -15.55 -3.36 -2.40
C ILE A 46 -14.81 -4.70 -2.57
N GLU A 47 -14.50 -5.06 -3.82
CA GLU A 47 -13.64 -6.19 -4.14
C GLU A 47 -12.22 -6.03 -3.56
N GLU A 48 -11.72 -7.06 -2.87
CA GLU A 48 -10.31 -7.17 -2.46
C GLU A 48 -9.33 -6.95 -3.61
N THR A 49 -9.56 -7.58 -4.76
CA THR A 49 -8.69 -7.44 -5.95
C THR A 49 -8.62 -6.00 -6.49
N LYS A 50 -9.67 -5.19 -6.28
CA LYS A 50 -9.66 -3.75 -6.62
C LYS A 50 -8.78 -2.98 -5.64
N ILE A 51 -8.84 -3.31 -4.35
CA ILE A 51 -7.97 -2.74 -3.31
C ILE A 51 -6.50 -3.10 -3.57
N SER A 52 -6.19 -4.35 -3.95
CA SER A 52 -4.83 -4.75 -4.39
C SER A 52 -4.32 -3.88 -5.54
N ALA A 53 -5.10 -3.73 -6.62
CA ALA A 53 -4.68 -2.97 -7.80
C ALA A 53 -4.47 -1.48 -7.52
N VAL A 54 -5.34 -0.86 -6.71
CA VAL A 54 -5.17 0.52 -6.24
C VAL A 54 -3.94 0.67 -5.33
N THR A 55 -3.70 -0.29 -4.43
CA THR A 55 -2.55 -0.26 -3.52
C THR A 55 -1.23 -0.32 -4.28
N ILE A 56 -1.07 -1.26 -5.23
CA ILE A 56 0.13 -1.34 -6.08
C ILE A 56 0.39 0.00 -6.81
N ALA A 57 -0.67 0.61 -7.36
CA ALA A 57 -0.57 1.88 -8.07
C ALA A 57 -0.12 3.03 -7.15
N MET A 58 -0.70 3.14 -5.96
CA MET A 58 -0.35 4.18 -4.98
C MET A 58 1.05 3.97 -4.39
N VAL A 59 1.48 2.73 -4.14
CA VAL A 59 2.86 2.41 -3.71
C VAL A 59 3.85 2.83 -4.79
N PHE A 60 3.67 2.39 -6.03
CA PHE A 60 4.57 2.71 -7.15
C PHE A 60 4.74 4.22 -7.36
N LEU A 61 3.65 4.98 -7.37
CA LEU A 61 3.69 6.44 -7.51
C LEU A 61 4.28 7.12 -6.26
N GLY A 62 3.96 6.61 -5.07
CA GLY A 62 4.45 7.14 -3.80
C GLY A 62 5.95 6.96 -3.63
N GLU A 63 6.46 5.74 -3.78
CA GLU A 63 7.90 5.43 -3.73
C GLU A 63 8.68 6.23 -4.78
N LYS A 64 8.15 6.33 -6.02
CA LYS A 64 8.81 7.09 -7.08
C LYS A 64 8.87 8.58 -6.75
N SER A 65 7.83 9.12 -6.13
CA SER A 65 7.76 10.53 -5.71
C SER A 65 8.66 10.81 -4.50
N THR A 66 8.61 10.01 -3.42
CA THR A 66 9.47 10.23 -2.24
C THR A 66 10.94 10.09 -2.60
N LYS A 67 11.32 9.05 -3.36
CA LYS A 67 12.69 8.81 -3.81
C LYS A 67 13.25 9.92 -4.71
N ASN A 68 12.40 10.56 -5.52
CA ASN A 68 12.80 11.65 -6.41
C ASN A 68 12.80 13.04 -5.75
N LEU A 69 11.85 13.32 -4.83
CA LEU A 69 11.53 14.69 -4.39
C LEU A 69 11.71 14.95 -2.88
N ALA A 70 11.57 13.92 -2.04
CA ALA A 70 11.65 14.06 -0.58
C ALA A 70 12.92 13.44 0.03
N GLY A 71 13.49 12.44 -0.65
CA GLY A 71 14.48 11.53 -0.07
C GLY A 71 13.82 10.43 0.78
N GLY A 72 14.35 9.20 0.69
CA GLY A 72 13.93 8.09 1.54
C GLY A 72 12.67 7.32 1.11
N GLU A 73 12.17 6.50 2.04
CA GLU A 73 11.10 5.52 1.84
C GLU A 73 9.69 6.14 1.94
N LEU A 74 8.72 5.58 1.21
CA LEU A 74 7.31 5.92 1.37
C LEU A 74 6.80 5.49 2.76
N LYS A 75 6.38 6.45 3.59
CA LYS A 75 5.77 6.18 4.91
C LYS A 75 4.25 6.28 4.92
N GLN A 76 3.70 7.32 4.30
CA GLN A 76 2.26 7.55 4.26
C GLN A 76 1.87 8.32 3.00
N MET A 77 0.68 8.05 2.48
CA MET A 77 0.02 8.83 1.43
C MET A 77 -1.44 9.06 1.84
N TYR A 78 -1.88 10.31 1.73
CA TYR A 78 -3.25 10.72 1.98
C TYR A 78 -3.83 11.34 0.70
N VAL A 79 -4.97 10.83 0.24
CA VAL A 79 -5.66 11.30 -0.96
C VAL A 79 -7.05 11.77 -0.55
N LYS A 80 -7.30 13.08 -0.62
CA LYS A 80 -8.66 13.63 -0.53
C LYS A 80 -9.37 13.46 -1.87
N GLY A 81 -10.53 12.81 -1.85
CA GLY A 81 -11.52 12.86 -2.92
C GLY A 81 -12.72 13.72 -2.52
N GLU A 82 -13.72 13.78 -3.39
CA GLU A 82 -15.00 14.46 -3.14
C GLU A 82 -15.82 13.72 -2.08
N ASN A 83 -15.91 12.39 -2.20
CA ASN A 83 -16.80 11.54 -1.39
C ASN A 83 -16.05 10.81 -0.25
N GLY A 84 -14.97 11.39 0.26
CA GLY A 84 -14.10 10.80 1.28
C GLY A 84 -12.62 10.78 0.91
N HIS A 85 -11.82 10.15 1.79
CA HIS A 85 -10.37 10.12 1.70
C HIS A 85 -9.85 8.68 1.64
N ILE A 86 -8.70 8.48 1.00
CA ILE A 86 -7.93 7.23 1.09
C ILE A 86 -6.66 7.51 1.87
N LEU A 87 -6.39 6.69 2.89
CA LEU A 87 -5.18 6.74 3.68
C LEU A 87 -4.40 5.43 3.51
N LEU A 88 -3.20 5.55 2.94
CA LEU A 88 -2.24 4.46 2.76
C LEU A 88 -1.06 4.70 3.70
N THR A 89 -0.75 3.75 4.60
CA THR A 89 0.33 3.86 5.59
C THR A 89 1.20 2.62 5.56
N SER A 90 2.52 2.77 5.51
CA SER A 90 3.46 1.66 5.48
C SER A 90 3.65 1.08 6.89
N ILE A 91 3.25 -0.18 7.07
CA ILE A 91 3.54 -0.98 8.25
C ILE A 91 4.98 -1.51 8.10
N GLY A 92 5.93 -0.59 8.29
CA GLY A 92 7.37 -0.81 8.12
C GLY A 92 7.87 -0.70 6.67
N LYS A 93 8.50 -1.74 6.13
CA LYS A 93 9.07 -1.79 4.77
C LYS A 93 8.18 -2.42 3.68
N LYS A 94 7.25 -3.31 4.04
CA LYS A 94 6.78 -4.39 3.12
C LYS A 94 5.28 -4.51 2.96
N ILE A 95 4.54 -3.92 3.89
CA ILE A 95 3.12 -4.12 4.10
C ILE A 95 2.49 -2.75 4.22
N MET A 96 1.39 -2.51 3.54
CA MET A 96 0.64 -1.27 3.61
C MET A 96 -0.72 -1.52 4.26
N PHE A 97 -1.07 -0.71 5.25
CA PHE A 97 -2.46 -0.48 5.60
C PHE A 97 -3.06 0.47 4.55
N ILE A 98 -4.22 0.12 4.01
CA ILE A 98 -5.05 1.03 3.21
C ILE A 98 -6.44 1.13 3.83
N GLY A 99 -6.95 2.35 3.99
CA GLY A 99 -8.28 2.61 4.53
C GLY A 99 -9.07 3.64 3.73
N LYS A 100 -10.37 3.38 3.54
CA LYS A 100 -11.36 4.38 3.12
C LYS A 100 -11.86 5.12 4.36
N ILE A 101 -11.82 6.44 4.32
CA ILE A 101 -12.28 7.33 5.39
C ILE A 101 -13.39 8.21 4.82
N ARG A 102 -14.44 8.51 5.60
CA ARG A 102 -15.51 9.42 5.13
C ARG A 102 -15.05 10.87 5.01
N GLU A 103 -15.76 11.65 4.20
CA GLU A 103 -15.42 13.05 3.92
C GLU A 103 -15.29 13.89 5.20
N ASN A 104 -16.31 13.86 6.05
CA ASN A 104 -16.42 14.67 7.26
C ASN A 104 -15.78 14.01 8.51
N ALA A 105 -14.79 13.14 8.30
CA ALA A 105 -14.11 12.40 9.34
C ALA A 105 -13.29 13.29 10.30
N LYS A 106 -13.27 12.93 11.58
CA LYS A 106 -12.41 13.56 12.59
C LYS A 106 -10.98 13.03 12.45
N MET A 107 -10.26 13.49 11.42
CA MET A 107 -8.93 12.99 11.02
C MET A 107 -7.91 12.85 12.16
N ARG A 108 -7.93 13.73 13.18
CA ARG A 108 -7.10 13.58 14.39
C ARG A 108 -7.34 12.26 15.13
N SER A 109 -8.59 11.82 15.21
CA SER A 109 -8.98 10.52 15.79
C SER A 109 -8.49 9.36 14.92
N VAL A 110 -8.70 9.49 13.59
CA VAL A 110 -8.25 8.50 12.60
C VAL A 110 -6.75 8.25 12.70
N PHE A 111 -5.92 9.29 12.66
CA PHE A 111 -4.47 9.15 12.80
C PHE A 111 -4.04 8.61 14.18
N LEU A 112 -4.69 9.04 15.27
CA LEU A 112 -4.37 8.58 16.62
C LEU A 112 -4.65 7.08 16.82
N ASN A 113 -5.78 6.58 16.33
CA ASN A 113 -6.15 5.17 16.48
C ASN A 113 -5.47 4.29 15.42
N LEU A 114 -5.20 4.82 14.22
CA LEU A 114 -4.39 4.11 13.23
C LEU A 114 -2.95 3.91 13.74
N LYS A 115 -2.31 4.90 14.36
CA LYS A 115 -0.94 4.71 14.91
C LYS A 115 -0.86 3.58 15.95
N LYS A 116 -1.80 3.55 16.90
CA LYS A 116 -1.92 2.44 17.88
C LYS A 116 -2.16 1.08 17.22
N THR A 117 -2.74 1.08 16.02
CA THR A 117 -3.03 -0.14 15.24
C THR A 117 -1.82 -0.55 14.40
N GLU A 118 -1.10 0.40 13.80
CA GLU A 118 0.18 0.20 13.13
C GLU A 118 1.19 -0.48 14.07
N GLU A 119 1.30 -0.01 15.31
CA GLU A 119 2.15 -0.61 16.35
C GLU A 119 1.79 -2.10 16.59
N LYS A 120 0.50 -2.44 16.75
CA LYS A 120 0.03 -3.83 16.90
C LYS A 120 0.28 -4.70 15.67
N LEU A 121 0.01 -4.15 14.48
CA LEU A 121 0.19 -4.85 13.20
C LEU A 121 1.67 -5.12 12.91
N ALA A 122 2.55 -4.20 13.29
CA ALA A 122 3.99 -4.39 13.19
C ALA A 122 4.51 -5.50 14.11
N GLU A 123 3.98 -5.65 15.34
CA GLU A 123 4.36 -6.77 16.22
C GLU A 123 3.92 -8.13 15.67
N ILE A 124 2.72 -8.23 15.09
CA ILE A 124 2.29 -9.46 14.41
C ILE A 124 3.17 -9.74 13.18
N ALA A 125 3.47 -8.73 12.37
CA ALA A 125 4.33 -8.90 11.20
C ALA A 125 5.74 -9.40 11.58
N LYS A 126 6.31 -8.93 12.70
CA LYS A 126 7.59 -9.44 13.26
C LYS A 126 7.47 -10.89 13.68
N ARG A 127 6.47 -11.23 14.51
CA ARG A 127 6.26 -12.59 15.05
C ARG A 127 6.14 -13.65 13.95
N GLU A 128 5.38 -13.34 12.90
CA GLU A 128 4.99 -14.31 11.86
C GLU A 128 6.00 -14.40 10.69
N ALA A 129 7.23 -13.90 10.90
CA ALA A 129 8.30 -13.80 9.89
C ALA A 129 7.94 -13.05 8.60
N LEU A 130 6.87 -12.23 8.64
CA LEU A 130 6.51 -11.30 7.55
C LEU A 130 7.43 -10.07 7.55
N TYR A 131 8.14 -9.82 8.65
CA TYR A 131 9.01 -8.67 8.89
C TYR A 131 10.45 -9.05 9.23
N ASP A 132 11.09 -9.81 8.35
CA ASP A 132 12.55 -9.88 8.33
C ASP A 132 13.12 -8.51 7.90
N LYS A 133 14.12 -7.98 8.62
CA LYS A 133 14.78 -6.71 8.29
C LYS A 133 15.70 -6.82 7.07
N ASP A 134 16.27 -8.01 6.87
CA ASP A 134 17.50 -8.27 6.10
C ASP A 134 17.23 -9.21 4.91
N SER A 135 16.33 -10.21 5.03
CA SER A 135 15.77 -10.93 3.85
C SER A 135 14.86 -10.03 2.97
N PHE A 136 14.93 -8.72 3.16
CA PHE A 136 14.11 -7.69 2.53
C PHE A 136 14.88 -6.67 1.67
N SER A 137 16.10 -7.00 1.28
CA SER A 137 16.76 -6.34 0.15
C SER A 137 16.51 -7.11 -1.16
N ASP A 138 16.93 -8.37 -1.27
CA ASP A 138 17.11 -9.02 -2.59
C ASP A 138 16.38 -10.38 -2.79
N GLY A 139 16.17 -11.18 -1.74
CA GLY A 139 15.88 -12.62 -1.91
C GLY A 139 14.49 -13.01 -2.46
N TYR A 140 13.44 -12.21 -2.20
CA TYR A 140 12.05 -12.68 -2.42
C TYR A 140 11.61 -12.73 -3.90
N PHE A 141 12.23 -11.95 -4.78
CA PHE A 141 11.92 -11.97 -6.22
C PHE A 141 12.36 -13.27 -6.93
N SER A 142 13.09 -14.16 -6.24
CA SER A 142 13.57 -15.44 -6.78
C SER A 142 12.54 -16.59 -6.72
N ASN A 143 11.49 -16.48 -5.91
CA ASN A 143 10.60 -17.62 -5.65
C ASN A 143 9.55 -17.84 -6.77
N LYS A 144 9.73 -18.89 -7.57
CA LYS A 144 8.97 -19.23 -8.80
C LYS A 144 7.44 -19.45 -8.65
N LYS A 145 6.81 -19.20 -7.50
CA LYS A 145 5.39 -19.53 -7.23
C LYS A 145 4.38 -18.37 -7.31
N THR A 146 4.80 -17.10 -7.36
CA THR A 146 3.88 -15.93 -7.48
C THR A 146 3.62 -15.48 -8.93
N LYS A 147 3.80 -16.36 -9.92
CA LYS A 147 3.82 -15.99 -11.36
C LYS A 147 2.46 -15.64 -11.99
N ASN A 148 1.36 -15.62 -11.23
CA ASN A 148 -0.02 -15.51 -11.72
C ASN A 148 -0.79 -14.29 -11.18
N LEU A 149 -0.14 -13.14 -11.02
CA LEU A 149 -0.83 -11.85 -10.91
C LEU A 149 -0.16 -10.81 -11.82
N ASP A 150 -0.45 -10.89 -13.12
CA ASP A 150 0.06 -9.94 -14.11
C ASP A 150 -0.45 -8.52 -13.81
N ARG A 151 0.49 -7.61 -13.54
CA ARG A 151 0.23 -6.18 -13.32
C ARG A 151 -0.60 -5.60 -14.47
N ASN A 152 -0.31 -5.97 -15.71
CA ASN A 152 -0.97 -5.43 -16.88
C ASN A 152 -2.41 -5.97 -17.01
N ALA A 153 -2.63 -7.25 -16.71
CA ALA A 153 -3.98 -7.83 -16.61
C ALA A 153 -4.84 -7.17 -15.52
N LEU A 154 -4.29 -6.88 -14.33
CA LEU A 154 -5.03 -6.15 -13.28
C LEU A 154 -5.42 -4.74 -13.74
N LEU A 155 -4.47 -3.98 -14.29
CA LEU A 155 -4.71 -2.62 -14.77
C LEU A 155 -5.76 -2.60 -15.90
N LYS A 156 -5.69 -3.57 -16.82
CA LYS A 156 -6.69 -3.77 -17.90
C LYS A 156 -8.06 -4.15 -17.34
N LYS A 157 -8.14 -5.08 -16.36
CA LYS A 157 -9.39 -5.52 -15.72
C LYS A 157 -10.14 -4.36 -15.05
N TYR A 158 -9.44 -3.55 -14.26
CA TYR A 158 -10.04 -2.42 -13.53
C TYR A 158 -10.08 -1.10 -14.31
N LYS A 159 -9.72 -1.11 -15.60
CA LYS A 159 -9.60 0.08 -16.47
C LYS A 159 -8.69 1.18 -15.89
N LEU A 160 -7.75 0.80 -15.02
CA LEU A 160 -6.80 1.70 -14.38
C LEU A 160 -5.73 2.11 -15.38
N LYS A 161 -5.93 3.26 -16.03
CA LYS A 161 -4.90 3.93 -16.81
C LYS A 161 -3.81 4.46 -15.87
N LEU A 162 -2.83 3.62 -15.51
CA LEU A 162 -1.52 4.18 -15.19
C LEU A 162 -0.99 4.92 -16.42
N PRO A 163 -0.35 6.08 -16.26
CA PRO A 163 0.46 6.64 -17.35
C PRO A 163 1.54 5.61 -17.71
N SER A 164 1.74 5.37 -19.01
CA SER A 164 2.84 4.52 -19.48
C SER A 164 4.18 5.12 -19.04
N ASP A 165 5.23 4.31 -18.95
CA ASP A 165 6.57 4.83 -18.59
C ASP A 165 7.01 5.94 -19.57
N GLU A 166 6.62 5.83 -20.84
CA GLU A 166 6.76 6.86 -21.88
C GLU A 166 5.94 8.14 -21.60
N MET A 167 4.71 8.03 -21.08
CA MET A 167 3.90 9.18 -20.68
C MET A 167 4.47 9.85 -19.41
N ILE A 168 5.00 9.06 -18.46
CA ILE A 168 5.71 9.58 -17.28
C ILE A 168 6.97 10.34 -17.71
N LEU A 169 7.78 9.76 -18.61
CA LEU A 169 8.96 10.41 -19.19
C LEU A 169 8.59 11.73 -19.88
N LYS A 170 7.55 11.73 -20.72
CA LYS A 170 7.10 12.93 -21.43
C LYS A 170 6.56 14.03 -20.49
N ILE A 171 5.95 13.67 -19.36
CA ILE A 171 5.57 14.62 -18.30
C ILE A 171 6.81 15.22 -17.62
N LEU A 172 7.84 14.41 -17.33
CA LEU A 172 9.09 14.86 -16.72
C LEU A 172 9.88 15.79 -17.67
N GLU A 173 10.01 15.41 -18.95
CA GLU A 173 10.68 16.21 -19.99
C GLU A 173 9.98 17.55 -20.20
N ASN A 174 8.64 17.56 -20.31
CA ASN A 174 7.85 18.79 -20.37
C ASN A 174 7.91 19.64 -19.09
N SER A 175 8.36 19.06 -17.96
CA SER A 175 8.61 19.77 -16.70
C SER A 175 10.07 20.22 -16.53
N GLY A 176 10.90 20.10 -17.59
CA GLY A 176 12.33 20.46 -17.56
C GLY A 176 13.24 19.42 -16.87
N ILE A 177 12.71 18.24 -16.51
CA ILE A 177 13.44 17.21 -15.76
C ILE A 177 14.04 16.19 -16.74
N ASN A 178 15.31 16.37 -17.11
CA ASN A 178 16.03 15.46 -18.00
C ASN A 178 16.32 14.10 -17.33
N TYR A 179 15.68 13.04 -17.84
CA TYR A 179 15.83 11.68 -17.33
C TYR A 179 17.28 11.13 -17.42
N LYS A 180 18.10 11.65 -18.34
CA LYS A 180 19.50 11.21 -18.52
C LYS A 180 20.39 11.61 -17.34
N ASP A 181 20.11 12.75 -16.70
CA ASP A 181 20.94 13.24 -15.60
C ASP A 181 20.61 12.54 -14.28
N ILE A 182 19.35 12.11 -14.09
CA ILE A 182 18.93 11.19 -13.01
C ILE A 182 19.66 9.84 -13.10
N ARG A 183 20.11 9.42 -14.29
CA ARG A 183 20.90 8.19 -14.47
C ARG A 183 22.41 8.40 -14.26
N ARG A 184 22.90 9.64 -14.33
CA ARG A 184 24.31 9.99 -14.12
C ARG A 184 24.69 10.14 -12.65
N SER A 185 23.77 10.55 -11.77
CA SER A 185 24.01 10.66 -10.32
C SER A 185 24.13 9.31 -9.57
N LYS A 186 24.49 8.24 -10.29
CA LYS A 186 24.68 6.86 -9.81
C LYS A 186 25.88 6.15 -10.47
N GLN A 187 26.84 6.92 -11.00
CA GLN A 187 28.21 6.49 -11.27
C GLN A 187 29.16 7.39 -10.47
#